data_AF-A0A402DHR2-F1
#
_entry.id   AF-A0A402DHR2-F1
#
_cell.length_a   1.000
_cell.length_b   1.000
_cell.length_c   1.000
_cell.angle_alpha   90.00
_cell.angle_beta   90.00
_cell.angle_gamma   90.00
#
_symmetry.space_group_name_H-M   'P 1'
#
loop_
_entity.id
_entity.type
_entity.pdbx_description
1 polymer ?
#
loop_
_entity_poly.entity_id
_entity_poly.type
_entity_poly.pdbx_seq_one_letter_code
_entity_poly.pdbx_strand_id
1 'polypeptide(L)'
;MQFDTPLGKDESVQKEYEFSYSLILFFLKSGFWLTNKRLIARKPNVLLFIPIGQDEVTYPLRSIAGIKTRTEFKFLPLCVGVILLLVGFSAIRSFGFPLLLLGVANIISAFQTVIAVGSTGGGVVAYSHVPWEGTEAKKMINELNQLIADI
;
A
#
# COMPACT_ATOMS: atom_id res chain seq x y z
N MET A 1 -8.27 -7.99 9.48
CA MET A 1 -7.93 -9.42 9.18
C MET A 1 -7.61 -10.14 10.48
N GLN A 2 -7.72 -11.47 10.58
CA GLN A 2 -7.16 -12.18 11.74
C GLN A 2 -5.64 -12.33 11.58
N PHE A 3 -4.90 -11.91 12.59
CA PHE A 3 -3.47 -12.17 12.70
C PHE A 3 -3.26 -13.66 13.01
N ASP A 4 -2.67 -14.39 12.07
CA ASP A 4 -2.47 -15.84 12.10
C ASP A 4 -0.99 -16.26 12.24
N THR A 5 -0.07 -15.29 12.25
CA THR A 5 1.35 -15.55 12.42
C THR A 5 1.66 -15.91 13.89
N PRO A 6 2.31 -17.05 14.18
CA PRO A 6 2.64 -17.44 15.55
C PRO A 6 3.66 -16.47 16.17
N LEU A 7 3.40 -16.04 17.40
CA LEU A 7 4.25 -15.14 18.19
C LEU A 7 5.28 -15.92 19.01
N GLY A 8 6.47 -15.35 19.20
CA GLY A 8 7.46 -15.88 20.15
C GLY A 8 7.00 -15.79 21.62
N LYS A 9 7.67 -16.53 22.52
CA LYS A 9 7.31 -16.66 23.94
C LYS A 9 7.20 -15.34 24.74
N ASP A 10 7.80 -14.25 24.25
CA ASP A 10 7.73 -12.90 24.86
C ASP A 10 7.39 -11.83 23.80
N GLU A 11 6.65 -12.23 22.78
CA GLU A 11 6.28 -11.36 21.68
C GLU A 11 4.78 -11.04 21.76
N SER A 12 4.46 -9.75 21.73
CA SER A 12 3.09 -9.25 21.73
C SER A 12 2.88 -8.30 20.56
N VAL A 13 1.69 -8.37 19.95
CA VAL A 13 1.24 -7.35 19.01
C VAL A 13 0.94 -6.08 19.79
N GLN A 14 1.69 -5.02 19.52
CA GLN A 14 1.51 -3.73 20.16
C GLN A 14 0.43 -2.93 19.43
N LYS A 15 0.48 -2.91 18.10
CA LYS A 15 -0.45 -2.16 17.25
C LYS A 15 -0.66 -2.81 15.90
N GLU A 16 -1.82 -2.51 15.32
CA GLU A 16 -2.24 -2.99 14.01
C GLU A 16 -2.67 -1.82 13.15
N TYR A 17 -2.29 -1.85 11.87
CA TYR A 17 -2.68 -0.87 10.88
C TYR A 17 -3.15 -1.57 9.62
N GLU A 18 -4.18 -1.01 9.00
CA GLU A 18 -4.68 -1.45 7.71
C GLU A 18 -4.75 -0.26 6.76
N PHE A 19 -4.28 -0.46 5.53
CA PHE A 19 -4.29 0.54 4.48
C PHE A 19 -4.91 -0.01 3.21
N SER A 20 -5.73 0.79 2.54
CA SER A 20 -6.34 0.46 1.26
C SER A 20 -5.28 0.44 0.16
N TYR A 21 -5.14 -0.67 -0.55
CA TYR A 21 -4.06 -0.89 -1.53
C TYR A 21 -4.04 0.14 -2.66
N SER A 22 -5.21 0.50 -3.20
CA SER A 22 -5.36 1.55 -4.21
C SER A 22 -6.79 2.11 -4.21
N LEU A 23 -7.02 3.17 -4.98
CA LEU A 23 -8.33 3.80 -5.12
C LEU A 23 -9.37 2.87 -5.74
N ILE A 24 -8.95 2.12 -6.77
CA ILE A 24 -9.80 1.21 -7.53
C ILE A 24 -10.04 -0.08 -6.72
N LEU A 25 -8.98 -0.61 -6.10
CA LEU A 25 -9.01 -1.84 -5.33
C LEU A 25 -9.00 -1.55 -3.83
N PHE A 26 -9.81 -0.58 -3.39
CA PHE A 26 -9.82 -0.11 -2.00
C PHE A 26 -10.25 -1.19 -0.99
N PHE A 27 -10.98 -2.20 -1.47
CA PHE A 27 -11.39 -3.36 -0.70
C PHE A 27 -10.22 -4.31 -0.38
N LEU A 28 -9.11 -4.23 -1.14
CA LEU A 28 -7.89 -4.94 -0.80
C LEU A 28 -7.10 -4.11 0.21
N LYS A 29 -6.76 -4.72 1.35
CA LYS A 29 -6.03 -4.07 2.44
C LYS A 29 -4.61 -4.62 2.56
N SER A 30 -3.65 -3.71 2.73
CA SER A 30 -2.31 -4.01 3.23
C SER A 30 -2.35 -3.96 4.75
N GLY A 31 -1.98 -5.04 5.41
CA GLY A 31 -1.98 -5.16 6.88
C GLY A 31 -0.58 -4.99 7.44
N PHE A 32 -0.47 -4.34 8.60
CA PHE A 32 0.78 -4.17 9.33
C PHE A 32 0.54 -4.47 10.80
N TRP A 33 1.35 -5.37 11.35
CA TRP A 33 1.35 -5.72 12.76
C TRP A 33 2.71 -5.35 13.34
N LEU A 34 2.69 -4.37 14.23
CA LEU A 34 3.86 -3.92 14.95
C LEU A 34 3.93 -4.70 16.26
N THR A 35 4.94 -5.53 16.39
CA THR A 35 5.24 -6.24 17.64
C THR A 35 6.43 -5.58 18.34
N ASN A 36 6.75 -6.02 19.56
CA ASN A 36 7.96 -5.61 20.26
C ASN A 36 9.27 -6.17 19.65
N LYS A 37 9.22 -7.08 18.66
CA LYS A 37 10.43 -7.72 18.08
C LYS A 37 10.55 -7.59 16.57
N ARG A 38 9.43 -7.49 15.87
CA ARG A 38 9.36 -7.47 14.40
C ARG A 38 8.15 -6.68 13.89
N LEU A 39 8.29 -6.15 12.69
CA LEU A 39 7.18 -5.72 11.86
C LEU A 39 6.74 -6.90 10.98
N ILE A 40 5.46 -7.25 11.02
CA ILE A 40 4.86 -8.17 10.06
C ILE A 40 4.01 -7.33 9.12
N ALA A 41 4.26 -7.43 7.82
CA ALA A 41 3.56 -6.66 6.82
C ALA A 41 2.99 -7.60 5.76
N ARG A 42 1.72 -7.42 5.43
CA ARG A 42 1.01 -8.18 4.41
C ARG A 42 0.58 -7.27 3.29
N LYS A 43 0.84 -7.69 2.06
CA LYS A 43 0.55 -6.94 0.84
C LYS A 43 -0.33 -7.77 -0.09
N PRO A 44 -1.43 -7.21 -0.63
CA PRO A 44 -2.15 -7.85 -1.72
C PRO A 44 -1.29 -8.01 -2.97
N ASN A 45 -1.29 -9.22 -3.55
CA ASN A 45 -0.69 -9.49 -4.85
C ASN A 45 -1.79 -9.44 -5.92
N VAL A 46 -1.64 -8.51 -6.87
CA VAL A 46 -2.65 -8.19 -7.89
C VAL A 46 -2.01 -8.24 -9.26
N LEU A 47 -2.62 -8.99 -10.18
CA LEU A 47 -2.30 -8.98 -11.60
C LEU A 47 -3.51 -8.49 -12.38
N LEU A 48 -3.34 -7.43 -13.19
CA LEU A 48 -4.40 -6.91 -14.06
C LEU A 48 -5.75 -6.71 -13.33
N PHE A 49 -5.73 -6.08 -12.15
CA PHE A 49 -6.90 -5.84 -11.28
C PHE A 49 -7.53 -7.07 -10.62
N ILE A 50 -6.97 -8.26 -10.83
CA ILE A 50 -7.40 -9.50 -10.21
C ILE A 50 -6.48 -9.80 -9.01
N PRO A 51 -7.01 -9.92 -7.78
CA PRO A 51 -6.23 -10.37 -6.65
C PRO A 51 -5.86 -11.85 -6.82
N ILE A 52 -4.57 -12.16 -6.88
CA ILE A 52 -4.07 -13.54 -6.96
C ILE A 52 -3.82 -14.10 -5.56
N GLY A 53 -3.51 -13.24 -4.60
CA GLY A 53 -3.19 -13.66 -3.25
C GLY A 53 -2.68 -12.52 -2.39
N GLN A 54 -1.95 -12.87 -1.34
CA GLN A 54 -1.33 -11.93 -0.42
C GLN A 54 0.08 -12.41 -0.08
N ASP A 55 1.05 -11.51 -0.12
CA ASP A 55 2.42 -11.76 0.29
C ASP A 55 2.60 -11.25 1.72
N GLU A 56 3.10 -12.10 2.61
CA GLU A 56 3.47 -11.71 3.97
C GLU A 56 4.98 -11.66 4.11
N VAL A 57 5.48 -10.55 4.67
CA VAL A 57 6.90 -10.35 4.91
C VAL A 57 7.11 -9.92 6.35
N THR A 58 8.05 -10.58 7.00
CA THR A 58 8.42 -10.34 8.38
C THR A 58 9.79 -9.67 8.46
N TYR A 59 9.86 -8.53 9.15
CA TYR A 59 11.08 -7.75 9.37
C TYR A 59 11.41 -7.71 10.86
N PRO A 60 12.47 -8.38 11.33
CA PRO A 60 13.03 -8.12 12.64
C PRO A 60 13.32 -6.62 12.79
N LEU A 61 12.95 -5.98 13.89
CA LEU A 61 13.09 -4.52 14.04
C LEU A 61 14.55 -4.08 13.87
N ARG A 62 15.49 -4.88 14.37
CA ARG A 62 16.95 -4.66 14.22
C ARG A 62 17.45 -4.72 12.77
N SER A 63 16.69 -5.33 11.87
CA SER A 63 17.05 -5.45 10.44
C SER A 63 16.46 -4.34 9.58
N ILE A 64 15.62 -3.48 10.14
CA ILE A 64 15.02 -2.36 9.43
C ILE A 64 16.03 -1.23 9.41
N ALA A 65 16.61 -0.97 8.24
CA ALA A 65 17.58 0.10 8.05
C ALA A 65 16.92 1.48 7.94
N GLY A 66 15.65 1.52 7.55
CA GLY A 66 14.89 2.75 7.48
C GLY A 66 13.52 2.56 6.85
N ILE A 67 12.60 3.43 7.23
CA ILE A 67 11.24 3.45 6.72
C ILE A 67 10.95 4.85 6.20
N LYS A 68 10.39 4.92 4.99
CA LYS A 68 10.07 6.19 4.34
C LYS A 68 8.77 6.09 3.56
N THR A 69 8.07 7.20 3.47
CA THR A 69 6.96 7.36 2.53
C THR A 69 7.50 7.99 1.25
N ARG A 70 7.16 7.43 0.10
CA ARG A 70 7.44 8.05 -1.21
C ARG A 70 6.21 7.99 -2.09
N THR A 71 6.08 8.95 -2.99
CA THR A 71 5.06 8.93 -4.03
C THR A 71 5.67 8.31 -5.28
N GLU A 72 5.06 7.24 -5.78
CA GLU A 72 5.44 6.58 -7.02
C GLU A 72 4.46 6.97 -8.12
N PHE A 73 4.99 7.10 -9.34
CA PHE A 73 4.22 7.37 -10.53
C PHE A 73 4.18 6.11 -11.41
N LYS A 74 2.97 5.64 -11.71
CA LYS A 74 2.71 4.49 -12.58
C LYS A 74 2.26 4.98 -13.96
N PHE A 75 3.10 4.76 -14.96
CA PHE A 75 2.83 5.21 -16.33
C PHE A 75 1.62 4.51 -16.97
N LEU A 76 1.44 3.21 -16.73
CA LEU A 76 0.37 2.44 -17.39
C LEU A 76 -1.05 2.90 -17.01
N PRO A 77 -1.42 3.08 -15.72
CA PRO A 77 -2.71 3.68 -15.34
C PRO A 77 -2.91 5.08 -15.93
N LEU A 78 -1.86 5.90 -16.05
CA LEU A 78 -1.98 7.21 -16.70
C LEU A 78 -2.40 7.06 -18.16
N CYS A 79 -1.69 6.23 -18.94
CA CYS A 79 -2.00 6.02 -20.36
C CYS A 79 -3.41 5.48 -20.57
N VAL A 80 -3.81 4.47 -19.79
CA VAL A 80 -5.16 3.90 -19.87
C VAL A 80 -6.20 4.96 -19.52
N GLY A 81 -5.96 5.76 -18.47
CA GLY A 81 -6.83 6.86 -18.07
C GLY A 81 -7.00 7.91 -19.17
N VAL A 82 -5.92 8.32 -19.84
CA VAL A 82 -5.96 9.28 -20.96
C VAL A 82 -6.76 8.72 -22.14
N ILE A 83 -6.54 7.46 -22.53
CA ILE A 83 -7.29 6.82 -23.62
C ILE A 83 -8.79 6.78 -23.29
N LEU A 84 -9.15 6.40 -22.06
CA LEU A 84 -10.53 6.39 -21.61
C LEU A 84 -11.18 7.78 -21.62
N LEU A 85 -10.43 8.83 -21.27
CA LEU A 85 -10.92 10.20 -21.37
C LEU A 85 -11.22 10.58 -22.82
N LEU A 86 -10.31 10.29 -23.75
CA LEU A 86 -10.50 10.60 -25.17
C LEU A 86 -11.72 9.86 -25.77
N VAL A 87 -11.82 8.56 -25.50
CA VAL A 87 -12.97 7.75 -25.95
C VAL A 87 -14.26 8.21 -25.26
N GLY A 88 -14.21 8.52 -23.97
CA GLY A 88 -15.35 9.02 -23.19
C GLY A 88 -15.89 10.34 -23.71
N PHE A 89 -15.01 11.28 -24.08
CA PHE A 89 -15.42 12.54 -24.71
C PHE A 89 -16.03 12.32 -26.09
N SER A 90 -15.46 11.41 -26.90
CA SER A 90 -16.01 11.05 -28.21
C SER A 90 -17.42 10.44 -28.10
N ALA A 91 -17.67 9.65 -27.05
CA ALA A 91 -18.94 8.98 -26.79
C ALA A 91 -19.88 9.73 -25.81
N ILE A 92 -19.67 11.03 -25.56
CA ILE A 92 -20.35 11.78 -24.48
C ILE A 92 -21.89 11.74 -24.57
N ARG A 93 -22.46 11.64 -25.78
CA ARG A 93 -23.91 11.60 -26.01
C ARG A 93 -24.55 10.24 -25.74
N SER A 94 -23.76 9.19 -25.54
CA SER A 94 -24.24 7.82 -25.29
C SER A 94 -23.77 7.32 -23.93
N PHE A 95 -22.63 6.64 -23.88
CA PHE A 95 -22.05 6.02 -22.69
C PHE A 95 -20.72 6.66 -22.25
N GLY A 96 -20.41 7.86 -22.75
CA GLY A 96 -19.15 8.53 -22.48
C GLY A 96 -18.94 8.95 -21.02
N PHE A 97 -20.01 9.29 -20.29
CA PHE A 97 -19.89 9.75 -18.91
C PHE A 97 -19.28 8.70 -17.95
N PRO A 98 -19.73 7.43 -17.92
CA PRO A 98 -19.03 6.36 -17.21
C PRO A 98 -17.55 6.20 -17.59
N LEU A 99 -17.21 6.30 -18.89
CA LEU A 99 -15.83 6.19 -19.36
C LEU A 99 -14.96 7.35 -18.86
N LEU A 100 -15.51 8.57 -18.83
CA LEU A 100 -14.82 9.74 -18.27
C LEU A 100 -14.50 9.55 -16.79
N LEU A 101 -15.46 9.06 -16.00
CA LEU A 101 -15.25 8.77 -14.58
C LEU A 101 -14.14 7.72 -14.38
N LEU A 102 -14.18 6.65 -15.18
CA LEU A 102 -13.17 5.58 -15.11
C LEU A 102 -11.78 6.07 -15.57
N GLY A 103 -11.74 6.98 -16.54
CA GLY A 103 -10.53 7.66 -17.00
C GLY A 103 -9.90 8.52 -15.90
N VAL A 104 -10.69 9.39 -15.26
CA VAL A 104 -10.23 10.19 -14.10
C VAL A 104 -9.73 9.29 -12.98
N ALA A 105 -10.47 8.24 -12.63
CA ALA A 105 -10.07 7.31 -11.57
C ALA A 105 -8.72 6.62 -11.87
N ASN A 106 -8.46 6.25 -13.13
CA ASN A 106 -7.18 5.66 -13.55
C ASN A 106 -6.02 6.66 -13.47
N ILE A 107 -6.25 7.93 -13.86
CA ILE A 107 -5.24 8.99 -13.75
C ILE A 107 -4.89 9.25 -12.28
N ILE A 108 -5.87 9.37 -11.40
CA ILE A 108 -5.59 9.55 -9.97
C ILE A 108 -4.83 8.32 -9.43
N SER A 109 -5.21 7.11 -9.86
CA SER A 109 -4.51 5.87 -9.49
C SER A 109 -3.08 5.74 -10.03
N ALA A 110 -2.68 6.59 -10.98
CA ALA A 110 -1.31 6.67 -11.48
C ALA A 110 -0.35 7.23 -10.41
N PHE A 111 -0.85 8.05 -9.49
CA PHE A 111 -0.10 8.55 -8.36
C PHE A 111 -0.41 7.70 -7.14
N GLN A 112 0.58 6.97 -6.66
CA GLN A 112 0.42 6.11 -5.49
C GLN A 112 1.40 6.50 -4.41
N THR A 113 0.90 6.66 -3.20
CA THR A 113 1.75 6.82 -2.03
C THR A 113 2.11 5.43 -1.53
N VAL A 114 3.40 5.19 -1.27
CA VAL A 114 3.88 3.90 -0.78
C VAL A 114 4.68 4.09 0.51
N ILE A 115 4.50 3.13 1.43
CA ILE A 115 5.36 2.94 2.59
C ILE A 115 6.48 2.01 2.13
N ALA A 116 7.72 2.46 2.20
CA ALA A 116 8.89 1.69 1.80
C ALA A 116 9.67 1.26 3.04
N VAL A 117 9.77 -0.04 3.24
CA VAL A 117 10.55 -0.65 4.33
C VAL A 117 11.88 -1.13 3.75
N GLY A 118 12.98 -0.52 4.19
CA GLY A 118 14.34 -0.89 3.81
C GLY A 118 14.95 -1.84 4.84
N SER A 119 15.60 -2.89 4.36
CA SER A 119 16.38 -3.82 5.18
C SER A 119 17.87 -3.48 5.16
N THR A 120 18.60 -3.85 6.22
CA THR A 120 20.06 -3.67 6.31
C THR A 120 20.81 -4.42 5.20
N GLY A 121 20.22 -5.48 4.63
CA GLY A 121 20.76 -6.20 3.47
C GLY A 121 20.54 -5.51 2.12
N GLY A 122 19.98 -4.29 2.08
CA GLY A 122 19.77 -3.50 0.87
C GLY A 122 18.44 -3.73 0.15
N GLY A 123 17.65 -4.72 0.56
CA GLY A 123 16.31 -4.95 0.00
C GLY A 123 15.30 -3.90 0.47
N VAL A 124 14.47 -3.38 -0.46
CA VAL A 124 13.40 -2.43 -0.15
C VAL A 124 12.07 -2.96 -0.67
N VAL A 125 11.08 -3.10 0.20
CA VAL A 125 9.72 -3.52 -0.16
C VAL A 125 8.76 -2.36 0.00
N ALA A 126 7.93 -2.14 -1.03
CA ALA A 126 6.96 -1.05 -1.08
C ALA A 126 5.52 -1.55 -0.92
N TYR A 127 4.78 -0.88 -0.03
CA TYR A 127 3.39 -1.13 0.31
C TYR A 127 2.56 0.08 -0.07
N SER A 128 1.70 -0.07 -1.08
CA SER A 128 0.83 1.00 -1.56
C SER A 128 -0.31 1.26 -0.56
N HIS A 129 -0.64 2.54 -0.40
CA HIS A 129 -1.83 3.00 0.28
C HIS A 129 -2.48 4.15 -0.50
N VAL A 130 -3.76 4.41 -0.22
CA VAL A 130 -4.48 5.54 -0.81
C VAL A 130 -4.04 6.87 -0.19
N PRO A 131 -4.04 7.98 -0.94
CA PRO A 131 -3.48 9.25 -0.48
C PRO A 131 -4.09 9.81 0.82
N TRP A 132 -5.39 9.60 1.05
CA TRP A 132 -6.08 10.13 2.24
C TRP A 132 -5.76 9.37 3.53
N GLU A 133 -5.21 8.16 3.45
CA GLU A 133 -4.70 7.42 4.61
C GLU A 133 -3.27 7.86 5.00
N GLY A 134 -2.71 8.87 4.32
CA GLY A 134 -1.33 9.32 4.52
C GLY A 134 -1.01 9.80 5.94
N THR A 135 -1.99 10.31 6.68
CA THR A 135 -1.81 10.73 8.08
C THR A 135 -1.61 9.52 9.00
N GLU A 136 -2.44 8.48 8.84
CA GLU A 136 -2.30 7.23 9.60
C GLU A 136 -1.02 6.47 9.21
N ALA A 137 -0.65 6.51 7.92
CA ALA A 137 0.61 5.95 7.46
C ALA A 137 1.81 6.63 8.14
N LYS A 138 1.82 7.97 8.22
CA LYS A 138 2.86 8.71 8.94
C LYS A 138 2.89 8.38 10.43
N LYS A 139 1.73 8.24 11.05
CA LYS A 139 1.62 7.84 12.46
C LYS A 139 2.26 6.47 12.69
N MET A 140 1.90 5.46 11.90
CA MET A 140 2.50 4.13 11.97
C MET A 140 4.02 4.19 11.80
N ILE A 141 4.53 4.96 10.84
CA ILE A 141 5.97 5.09 10.61
C ILE A 141 6.67 5.70 11.83
N ASN A 142 6.11 6.76 12.41
CA ASN A 142 6.69 7.40 13.60
C ASN A 142 6.74 6.44 14.79
N GLU A 143 5.67 5.68 15.01
CA GLU A 143 5.61 4.71 16.10
C GLU A 143 6.56 3.54 15.88
N LEU A 144 6.70 3.07 14.63
CA LEU A 144 7.67 2.04 14.29
C LEU A 144 9.11 2.54 14.50
N ASN A 145 9.39 3.80 14.15
CA ASN A 145 10.69 4.42 14.43
C ASN A 145 10.97 4.54 15.94
N GLN A 146 9.95 4.82 16.76
CA GLN A 146 10.09 4.79 18.23
C GLN A 146 10.41 3.38 18.72
N LEU A 147 9.67 2.37 18.26
CA LEU A 147 9.95 0.98 18.61
C LEU A 147 11.35 0.54 18.19
N ILE A 148 11.86 0.98 17.05
CA ILE A 148 13.24 0.68 16.62
C ILE A 148 14.26 1.38 17.52
N ALA A 149 13.98 2.60 17.98
CA ALA A 149 14.88 3.37 18.85
C ALA A 149 15.00 2.79 20.26
N ASP A 150 13.97 2.10 20.75
CA ASP A 150 13.88 1.56 22.11
C ASP A 150 14.53 0.16 22.28
N ILE A 151 15.15 -0.41 21.23
CA ILE A 151 15.73 -1.79 21.21
C ILE A 151 17.26 -1.76 21.35
#